data_AF-A0A8I3W1G2-F1
#
_entry.id   AF-A0A8I3W1G2-F1
#
_cell.length_a   1.000
_cell.length_b   1.000
_cell.length_c   1.000
_cell.angle_alpha   90.00
_cell.angle_beta   90.00
_cell.angle_gamma   90.00
#
_symmetry.space_group_name_H-M   'P 1'
#
loop_
_entity.id
_entity.type
_entity.pdbx_description
1 polymer ?
#
loop_
_entity_poly.entity_id
_entity_poly.type
_entity_poly.pdbx_seq_one_letter_code
_entity_poly.pdbx_strand_id
1 'polypeptide(L)' 'MNSNVENLPPHIICLVYKEVTTLTTDPPDGIKVFPNEEDLTDLQVTIEGLLPNQDLPPERGCQWRDLRQRALEGLDS' A
#
# COMPACT_ATOMS: atom_id res chain seq x y z
N MET A 1 -5.07 15.93 31.25
CA MET A 1 -5.64 15.38 30.00
C MET A 1 -4.71 14.30 29.50
N ASN A 2 -5.03 13.02 29.73
CA ASN A 2 -4.38 11.92 29.02
C ASN A 2 -5.45 11.34 28.09
N SER A 3 -5.70 12.06 27.00
CA SER A 3 -6.43 11.55 25.86
C SER A 3 -5.61 10.41 25.28
N ASN A 4 -6.02 9.19 25.62
CA ASN A 4 -5.50 7.94 25.11
C ASN A 4 -5.85 7.85 23.60
N VAL A 5 -5.17 8.65 22.77
CA VAL A 5 -5.50 8.81 21.33
C VAL A 5 -5.42 7.50 20.56
N GLU A 6 -4.60 6.56 21.02
CA GLU A 6 -4.42 5.27 20.34
C GLU A 6 -5.41 4.18 20.77
N ASN A 7 -6.16 4.35 21.88
CA ASN A 7 -7.10 3.34 22.41
C ASN A 7 -6.54 1.90 22.51
N LEU A 8 -5.23 1.77 22.71
CA LEU A 8 -4.53 0.49 22.81
C LEU A 8 -3.92 0.31 24.20
N PRO A 9 -3.78 -0.94 24.69
CA PRO A 9 -3.01 -1.21 25.89
C PRO A 9 -1.55 -0.76 25.72
N PRO A 10 -0.88 -0.28 26.79
CA PRO A 10 0.49 0.25 26.71
C PRO A 10 1.52 -0.75 26.12
N HIS A 11 1.29 -2.04 26.37
CA HIS A 11 2.14 -3.11 25.85
C HIS A 11 1.97 -3.30 24.34
N ILE A 12 0.77 -3.05 23.80
CA ILE A 12 0.51 -3.12 22.35
C ILE A 12 1.17 -1.94 21.65
N ILE A 13 1.06 -0.74 22.21
CA ILE A 13 1.71 0.47 21.68
C ILE A 13 3.23 0.26 21.57
N CYS A 14 3.86 -0.31 22.60
CA CYS A 14 5.29 -0.65 22.56
C CYS A 14 5.65 -1.67 21.46
N LEU A 15 4.79 -2.67 21.22
CA LEU A 15 5.01 -3.67 20.18
C LEU A 15 4.90 -3.06 18.79
N VAL A 16 3.84 -2.27 18.54
CA VAL A 16 3.62 -1.57 17.28
C VAL A 16 4.79 -0.62 16.99
N TYR A 17 5.22 0.16 17.99
CA TYR A 17 6.36 1.06 17.83
C TYR A 17 7.65 0.32 17.43
N LYS A 18 7.90 -0.85 18.04
CA LYS A 18 9.07 -1.68 17.72
C LYS A 18 9.00 -2.26 16.30
N GLU A 19 7.83 -2.71 15.87
CA GLU A 19 7.63 -3.23 14.51
C GLU A 19 7.75 -2.13 13.46
N VAL A 20 7.10 -0.98 13.67
CA VAL A 20 7.20 0.19 12.79
C VAL A 20 8.64 0.69 12.70
N THR A 21 9.36 0.72 13.82
CA THR A 21 10.80 1.05 13.83
C THR A 21 11.59 0.02 13.01
N THR A 22 11.29 -1.27 13.15
CA THR A 22 11.97 -2.32 12.38
C THR A 22 11.72 -2.16 10.88
N LEU A 23 10.47 -1.90 10.48
CA LEU A 23 10.05 -1.68 9.09
C LEU A 23 10.63 -0.40 8.47
N THR A 24 10.96 0.60 9.28
CA THR A 24 11.63 1.82 8.82
C THR A 24 13.15 1.68 8.76
N THR A 25 13.75 0.90 9.67
CA THR A 25 15.20 0.64 9.67
C THR A 25 15.64 -0.42 8.66
N ASP A 26 14.81 -1.43 8.43
CA ASP A 26 15.06 -2.53 7.50
C ASP A 26 13.81 -2.73 6.63
N PRO A 27 13.58 -1.82 5.67
CA PRO A 27 12.41 -1.89 4.80
C PRO A 27 12.50 -3.12 3.89
N PRO A 28 11.45 -3.95 3.81
CA PRO A 28 11.38 -5.05 2.86
C PRO A 28 11.46 -4.55 1.41
N ASP A 29 11.96 -5.38 0.49
CA ASP A 29 12.05 -5.03 -0.93
C ASP A 29 10.70 -4.56 -1.49
N GLY A 30 10.71 -3.36 -2.05
CA GLY A 30 9.52 -2.72 -2.61
C GLY A 30 8.51 -2.22 -1.58
N ILE A 31 8.80 -2.21 -0.27
CA ILE A 31 7.90 -1.66 0.75
C ILE A 31 8.58 -0.48 1.45
N LYS A 32 7.89 0.67 1.45
CA LYS A 32 8.36 1.90 2.09
C LYS A 32 7.31 2.38 3.09
N VAL A 33 7.66 2.39 4.36
CA VAL A 33 6.75 2.73 5.45
C VAL A 33 7.01 4.16 5.95
N PHE A 34 5.96 4.93 6.13
CA PHE A 34 5.95 6.31 6.60
C PHE A 34 4.99 6.43 7.79
N PRO A 35 5.49 6.28 9.02
CA PRO A 35 4.67 6.46 10.21
C PRO A 35 4.33 7.93 10.43
N ASN A 36 3.11 8.20 10.90
CA ASN A 36 2.72 9.50 11.39
C ASN A 36 3.26 9.70 12.82
N GLU A 37 3.99 10.80 13.05
CA GLU A 37 4.57 11.11 14.36
C GLU A 37 3.52 11.57 15.38
N GLU A 38 2.34 11.99 14.93
CA GLU A 38 1.23 12.44 15.78
C GLU A 38 0.28 11.29 16.17
N ASP A 39 0.20 10.22 15.36
CA ASP A 39 -0.69 9.08 15.59
C ASP A 39 -0.08 7.77 15.07
N LEU A 40 0.26 6.86 15.98
CA LEU A 40 0.84 5.55 15.64
C LEU A 40 -0.17 4.60 14.97
N THR A 41 -1.47 4.87 15.05
CA THR A 41 -2.51 4.09 14.35
C THR A 41 -2.64 4.48 12.88
N ASP A 42 -2.08 5.63 12.48
CA ASP A 42 -2.04 6.10 11.09
C ASP A 42 -0.65 5.83 10.48
N LEU A 43 -0.60 4.87 9.55
CA LEU A 43 0.63 4.42 8.90
C LEU A 43 0.47 4.49 7.38
N GLN A 44 1.25 5.32 6.71
CA GLN A 44 1.33 5.33 5.25
C GLN A 44 2.34 4.29 4.78
N VAL A 45 1.98 3.51 3.77
CA VAL A 45 2.87 2.51 3.17
C VAL A 45 2.82 2.63 1.66
N THR A 46 3.98 2.73 1.03
CA THR A 46 4.15 2.64 -0.41
C THR A 46 4.65 1.24 -0.75
N ILE A 47 3.95 0.54 -1.65
CA ILE A 47 4.36 -0.77 -2.14
C ILE A 47 4.72 -0.63 -3.62
N GLU A 48 6.01 -0.59 -3.92
CA GLU A 48 6.56 -0.63 -5.26
C GLU A 48 6.44 -2.06 -5.82
N GLY A 49 5.81 -2.21 -6.99
CA GLY A 49 5.62 -3.51 -7.64
C GLY A 49 4.17 -3.82 -8.04
N LEU A 50 3.19 -3.05 -7.55
CA LEU A 50 1.78 -3.17 -7.97
C LEU A 50 1.41 -2.15 -9.07
N LEU A 51 2.34 -1.82 -9.96
CA LEU A 51 1.93 -1.36 -11.28
C LEU A 51 1.59 -2.63 -12.09
N PRO A 52 0.30 -2.94 -12.32
CA PRO A 52 0.00 -3.87 -13.39
C PRO A 52 0.53 -3.20 -14.66
N ASN A 53 1.37 -3.91 -15.41
CA ASN A 53 1.70 -3.65 -16.82
C ASN A 53 2.91 -2.76 -17.15
N GLN A 54 4.07 -2.90 -16.49
CA GLN A 54 5.33 -2.37 -17.06
C GLN A 54 6.23 -3.45 -17.69
N ASP A 55 5.96 -4.74 -17.42
CA ASP A 55 6.70 -5.89 -17.99
C ASP A 55 5.89 -6.72 -18.99
N LEU A 56 4.82 -6.16 -19.56
CA LEU A 56 4.13 -6.83 -20.65
C LEU A 56 4.95 -6.63 -21.93
N PRO A 57 5.37 -7.71 -22.62
CA PRO A 57 6.00 -7.58 -23.92
C PRO A 57 5.08 -6.75 -24.83
N PRO A 58 5.61 -5.84 -25.67
CA PRO A 58 4.83 -4.88 -26.44
C PRO A 58 3.74 -5.54 -27.30
N GLU A 59 3.93 -6.81 -27.66
CA GLU A 59 3.00 -7.61 -28.45
C GLU A 59 1.65 -7.89 -27.75
N ARG A 60 1.61 -7.90 -26.41
CA ARG A 60 0.35 -8.09 -25.66
C ARG A 60 -0.40 -6.78 -25.39
N GLY A 61 0.22 -5.63 -25.63
CA GLY A 61 -0.39 -4.32 -25.44
C GLY A 61 -1.56 -4.04 -26.41
N CYS A 62 -1.53 -4.62 -27.62
CA CYS A 62 -2.64 -4.53 -28.57
C CYS A 62 -3.86 -5.32 -28.07
N GLN A 63 -3.65 -6.55 -27.60
CA GLN A 63 -4.72 -7.42 -27.11
C GLN A 63 -5.48 -6.81 -25.91
N TRP A 64 -4.78 -6.13 -24.99
CA TRP A 64 -5.42 -5.49 -23.84
C TRP A 64 -6.23 -4.25 -24.22
N ARG A 65 -5.80 -3.48 -25.23
CA ARG A 65 -6.61 -2.39 -25.77
C ARG A 65 -7.91 -2.93 -26.36
N ASP A 66 -7.83 -4.02 -27.12
CA ASP A 66 -9.00 -4.66 -27.72
C ASP A 66 -9.97 -5.22 -26.66
N LEU A 67 -9.45 -5.84 -25.60
CA LEU A 67 -10.28 -6.34 -24.49
C LEU A 67 -10.94 -5.20 -23.69
N ARG A 68 -10.23 -4.10 -23.44
CA ARG A 68 -10.81 -2.92 -22.79
C ARG A 68 -11.88 -2.26 -23.66
N GLN A 69 -11.65 -2.16 -24.96
CA GLN A 69 -12.62 -1.60 -25.91
C GLN A 69 -13.88 -2.45 -25.94
N ARG A 70 -13.75 -3.79 -26.06
CA ARG A 70 -14.89 -4.72 -26.02
C ARG A 70 -15.66 -4.69 -24.69
N ALA A 71 -14.98 -4.44 -23.57
CA ALA A 71 -15.63 -4.30 -22.28
C ALA A 71 -16.43 -2.98 -22.15
N LEU A 72 -15.96 -1.90 -22.77
CA LEU A 72 -16.68 -0.62 -22.84
C LEU A 72 -17.87 -0.70 -23.79
N GLU A 73 -17.71 -1.38 -24.92
CA GLU A 73 -18.77 -1.58 -25.92
C GLU A 73 -19.89 -2.53 -25.43
N GLY A 74 -19.58 -3.46 -24.52
CA GLY A 74 -20.57 -4.34 -23.90
C GLY A 74 -21.46 -3.70 -22.83
N LEU A 75 -21.22 -2.43 -22.48
CA LEU A 75 -21.99 -1.67 -21.49
C LEU A 75 -22.98 -0.68 -22.13
N ASP A 76 -23.01 -0.59 -23.47
CA ASP A 76 -23.91 0.27 -24.25
C ASP A 76 -25.02 -0.53 -24.97
N SER A 77 -25.54 -1.60 -24.36
CA SER A 77 -26.69 -2.38 -24.87
C SER A 77 -27.78 -2.57 -23.84
#